data_AF-A0A7Y2ZTI1-F1
#
_entry.id   AF-A0A7Y2ZTI1-F1
#
_cell.length_a   1.000
_cell.length_b   1.000
_cell.length_c   1.000
_cell.angle_alpha   90.00
_cell.angle_beta   90.00
_cell.angle_gamma   90.00
#
_symmetry.space_group_name_H-M   'P 1'
#
loop_
_entity.id
_entity.type
_entity.pdbx_description
1 polymer ?
#
loop_
_entity_poly.entity_id
_entity_poly.type
_entity_poly.pdbx_seq_one_letter_code
_entity_poly.pdbx_strand_id
1 'polypeptide(L)'
;MSFNIVQTAQGNSELSTLVTALQAADGDLVSILSGNGPFTVLAPTNAAFNTFLQDNNFSSLSDIPTDVLSQVLLNHVITGEVPSSALAGQGSGYAKTNAMGAGDNYISLYFDTSNGVKFNNSASVIDGGADVSASNGIVHVIDRVIALPSVVDHALANSNFSNLTAALGAADGDLVGILSTAGPFTVLAPGNMAFGEFLSDNNFGSLGDVPTDALASVLLNHVVSGAISSTDLVNLGSGYTNTSADAFDGHKMSIYYNTDNGVEFNGKSMVTT
;
A
#
# COMPACT_ATOMS: atom_id res chain seq x y z
N MET A 1 1.55 36.46 -7.21
CA MET A 1 0.66 35.61 -6.38
C MET A 1 1.25 34.21 -6.42
N SER A 2 1.27 33.51 -5.29
CA SER A 2 1.65 32.09 -5.29
C SER A 2 0.45 31.27 -5.75
N PHE A 3 0.65 30.27 -6.62
CA PHE A 3 -0.40 29.41 -7.15
C PHE A 3 -0.65 28.25 -6.19
N ASN A 4 -1.93 27.87 -5.99
CA ASN A 4 -2.25 26.63 -5.27
C ASN A 4 -1.96 25.39 -6.13
N ILE A 5 -2.06 24.18 -5.55
CA ILE A 5 -1.72 22.93 -6.25
C ILE A 5 -2.47 22.76 -7.57
N VAL A 6 -3.78 23.05 -7.61
CA VAL A 6 -4.58 22.91 -8.84
C VAL A 6 -4.11 23.91 -9.91
N GLN A 7 -3.86 25.16 -9.52
CA GLN A 7 -3.34 26.19 -10.41
C GLN A 7 -1.93 25.87 -10.92
N THR A 8 -1.07 25.32 -10.05
CA THR A 8 0.25 24.83 -10.42
C THR A 8 0.16 23.71 -11.45
N ALA A 9 -0.77 22.76 -11.28
CA ALA A 9 -1.02 21.70 -12.26
C ALA A 9 -1.56 22.25 -13.59
N GLN A 10 -2.50 23.20 -13.54
CA GLN A 10 -3.03 23.88 -14.73
C GLN A 10 -1.97 24.63 -15.54
N GLY A 11 -0.96 25.18 -14.85
CA GLY A 11 0.17 25.85 -15.48
C GLY A 11 1.19 24.92 -16.15
N ASN A 12 1.07 23.59 -15.97
CA ASN A 12 1.99 22.60 -16.50
C ASN A 12 1.32 21.75 -17.59
N SER A 13 1.82 21.81 -18.82
CA SER A 13 1.26 21.05 -19.96
C SER A 13 1.28 19.53 -19.74
N GLU A 14 2.28 19.01 -19.01
CA GLU A 14 2.43 17.59 -18.67
C GLU A 14 1.40 17.09 -17.66
N LEU A 15 0.64 17.98 -17.02
CA LEU A 15 -0.35 17.65 -15.98
C LEU A 15 -1.80 17.93 -16.42
N SER A 16 -2.03 18.23 -17.69
CA SER A 16 -3.38 18.53 -18.19
C SER A 16 -4.38 17.38 -17.98
N THR A 17 -3.94 16.13 -18.12
CA THR A 17 -4.77 14.94 -17.86
C THR A 17 -5.13 14.80 -16.39
N LEU A 18 -4.21 15.16 -15.47
CA LEU A 18 -4.49 15.19 -14.03
C LEU A 18 -5.59 16.22 -13.71
N VAL A 19 -5.52 17.42 -14.30
CA VAL A 19 -6.54 18.45 -14.11
C VAL A 19 -7.92 17.98 -14.60
N THR A 20 -7.97 17.33 -15.77
CA THR A 20 -9.21 16.74 -16.29
C THR A 20 -9.72 15.61 -15.37
N ALA A 21 -8.84 14.76 -14.86
CA ALA A 21 -9.21 13.69 -13.93
C ALA A 21 -9.79 14.23 -12.63
N LEU A 22 -9.18 15.27 -12.04
CA LEU A 22 -9.68 15.95 -10.84
C LEU A 22 -11.08 16.54 -11.02
N GLN A 23 -11.39 17.03 -12.23
CA GLN A 23 -12.72 17.56 -12.57
C GLN A 23 -13.77 16.47 -12.78
N ALA A 24 -13.35 15.29 -13.26
CA ALA A 24 -14.24 14.17 -13.55
C ALA A 24 -14.53 13.30 -12.32
N ALA A 25 -13.64 13.28 -11.33
CA ALA A 25 -13.77 12.49 -10.11
C ALA A 25 -14.86 13.03 -9.18
N ASP A 26 -15.42 12.13 -8.38
CA ASP A 26 -16.36 12.47 -7.31
C ASP A 26 -15.68 13.27 -6.18
N GLY A 27 -16.47 13.88 -5.30
CA GLY A 27 -15.98 14.48 -4.05
C GLY A 27 -15.38 15.89 -4.17
N ASP A 28 -15.51 16.55 -5.32
CA ASP A 28 -15.03 17.94 -5.54
C ASP A 28 -13.54 18.12 -5.17
N LEU A 29 -12.69 17.22 -5.69
CA LEU A 29 -11.26 17.23 -5.41
C LEU A 29 -10.56 18.53 -5.85
N VAL A 30 -11.10 19.22 -6.86
CA VAL A 30 -10.61 20.54 -7.29
C VAL A 30 -10.73 21.57 -6.16
N SER A 31 -11.88 21.65 -5.50
CA SER A 31 -12.09 22.56 -4.37
C SER A 31 -11.21 22.17 -3.18
N ILE A 32 -11.13 20.87 -2.87
CA ILE A 32 -10.33 20.34 -1.76
C ILE A 32 -8.84 20.70 -1.95
N LEU A 33 -8.26 20.38 -3.11
CA LEU A 33 -6.84 20.63 -3.39
C LEU A 33 -6.53 22.10 -3.70
N SER A 34 -7.55 22.93 -3.93
CA SER A 34 -7.42 24.39 -3.98
C SER A 34 -7.50 25.05 -2.60
N GLY A 35 -8.03 24.33 -1.61
CA GLY A 35 -8.29 24.80 -0.26
C GLY A 35 -7.06 24.86 0.64
N ASN A 36 -7.31 24.91 1.94
CA ASN A 36 -6.25 25.01 2.96
C ASN A 36 -5.49 23.68 3.07
N GLY A 37 -4.20 23.72 2.72
CA GLY A 37 -3.25 22.63 2.97
C GLY A 37 -2.55 22.74 4.34
N PRO A 38 -1.32 22.21 4.49
CA PRO A 38 -0.47 21.73 3.40
C PRO A 38 -0.86 20.34 2.88
N PHE A 39 -0.72 20.15 1.57
CA PHE A 39 -0.79 18.85 0.91
C PHE A 39 0.52 18.52 0.21
N THR A 40 0.78 17.23 0.01
CA THR A 40 1.76 16.74 -0.94
C THR A 40 1.03 15.94 -1.99
N VAL A 41 1.08 16.39 -3.25
CA VAL A 41 0.42 15.72 -4.37
C VAL A 41 1.46 15.06 -5.27
N LEU A 42 1.33 13.75 -5.43
CA LEU A 42 2.09 12.95 -6.38
C LEU A 42 1.40 13.08 -7.74
N ALA A 43 1.81 14.01 -8.60
CA ALA A 43 1.11 14.37 -9.83
C ALA A 43 1.56 13.51 -11.02
N PRO A 44 0.73 12.58 -11.52
CA PRO A 44 1.11 11.77 -12.69
C PRO A 44 1.10 12.60 -13.96
N THR A 45 2.10 12.40 -14.81
CA THR A 45 2.15 13.02 -16.15
C THR A 45 1.04 12.51 -17.08
N ASN A 46 0.80 13.21 -18.19
CA ASN A 46 -0.09 12.73 -19.24
C ASN A 46 0.33 11.33 -19.77
N ALA A 47 1.64 11.09 -19.89
CA ALA A 47 2.18 9.79 -20.28
C ALA A 47 1.87 8.70 -19.23
N ALA A 48 1.93 9.04 -17.94
CA ALA A 48 1.54 8.16 -16.86
C ALA A 48 0.07 7.74 -16.96
N PHE A 49 -0.84 8.70 -17.20
CA PHE A 49 -2.27 8.41 -17.40
C PHE A 49 -2.53 7.57 -18.65
N ASN A 50 -1.86 7.87 -19.78
CA ASN A 50 -1.99 7.05 -20.99
C ASN A 50 -1.61 5.60 -20.72
N THR A 51 -0.52 5.38 -19.98
CA THR A 51 -0.09 4.03 -19.64
C THR A 51 -1.07 3.35 -18.70
N PHE A 52 -1.57 4.06 -17.68
CA PHE A 52 -2.60 3.55 -16.78
C PHE A 52 -3.88 3.12 -17.51
N LEU A 53 -4.36 3.92 -18.45
CA LEU A 53 -5.53 3.59 -19.27
C LEU A 53 -5.28 2.33 -20.09
N GLN A 54 -4.12 2.22 -20.74
CA GLN A 54 -3.74 1.04 -21.53
C GLN A 54 -3.63 -0.22 -20.67
N ASP A 55 -2.93 -0.14 -19.54
CA ASP A 55 -2.73 -1.27 -18.61
C ASP A 55 -4.06 -1.80 -18.05
N ASN A 56 -5.09 -0.95 -17.98
CA ASN A 56 -6.43 -1.31 -17.49
C ASN A 56 -7.48 -1.49 -18.61
N ASN A 57 -7.08 -1.49 -19.88
CA ASN A 57 -7.98 -1.60 -21.04
C ASN A 57 -9.09 -0.52 -21.11
N PHE A 58 -8.83 0.67 -20.59
CA PHE A 58 -9.69 1.84 -20.74
C PHE A 58 -9.31 2.61 -22.00
N SER A 59 -10.31 3.06 -22.76
CA SER A 59 -10.09 3.92 -23.94
C SER A 59 -9.94 5.40 -23.55
N SER A 60 -10.51 5.80 -22.41
CA SER A 60 -10.52 7.17 -21.92
C SER A 60 -10.76 7.25 -20.41
N LEU A 61 -10.52 8.42 -19.81
CA LEU A 61 -10.83 8.66 -18.39
C LEU A 61 -12.30 8.41 -18.04
N SER A 62 -13.23 8.62 -18.98
CA SER A 62 -14.67 8.40 -18.74
C SER A 62 -15.07 6.92 -18.65
N ASP A 63 -14.18 6.00 -19.01
CA ASP A 63 -14.43 4.56 -18.85
C ASP A 63 -14.15 4.10 -17.41
N ILE A 64 -13.46 4.94 -16.62
CA ILE A 64 -13.19 4.69 -15.21
C ILE A 64 -14.40 5.18 -14.40
N PRO A 65 -14.99 4.35 -13.53
CA PRO A 65 -16.00 4.80 -12.58
C PRO A 65 -15.50 6.01 -11.76
N THR A 66 -16.32 7.04 -11.58
CA THR A 66 -15.89 8.33 -11.00
C THR A 66 -15.53 8.23 -9.52
N ASP A 67 -16.14 7.28 -8.81
CA ASP A 67 -15.83 6.90 -7.43
C ASP A 67 -14.46 6.22 -7.33
N VAL A 68 -14.17 5.30 -8.25
CA VAL A 68 -12.85 4.65 -8.37
C VAL A 68 -11.78 5.67 -8.73
N LEU A 69 -12.07 6.55 -9.71
CA LEU A 69 -11.15 7.62 -10.10
C LEU A 69 -10.86 8.55 -8.91
N SER A 70 -11.87 8.90 -8.11
CA SER A 70 -11.67 9.68 -6.88
C SER A 70 -10.72 8.99 -5.91
N GLN A 71 -10.88 7.69 -5.65
CA GLN A 71 -9.99 6.96 -4.74
C GLN A 71 -8.58 6.85 -5.30
N VAL A 72 -8.42 6.60 -6.60
CA VAL A 72 -7.11 6.61 -7.25
C VAL A 72 -6.44 7.98 -7.11
N LEU A 73 -7.15 9.08 -7.33
CA LEU A 73 -6.58 10.43 -7.18
C LEU A 73 -6.24 10.75 -5.71
N LEU A 74 -7.10 10.35 -4.77
CA LEU A 74 -6.83 10.51 -3.33
C LEU A 74 -5.63 9.68 -2.85
N ASN A 75 -5.33 8.56 -3.52
CA ASN A 75 -4.13 7.77 -3.27
C ASN A 75 -2.85 8.53 -3.64
N HIS A 76 -2.95 9.59 -4.44
CA HIS A 76 -1.84 10.47 -4.78
C HIS A 76 -1.73 11.69 -3.86
N VAL A 77 -2.60 11.81 -2.87
CA VAL A 77 -2.63 12.95 -1.95
C VAL A 77 -2.18 12.49 -0.58
N ILE A 78 -1.10 13.09 -0.09
CA ILE A 78 -0.62 12.93 1.28
C ILE A 78 -0.92 14.22 2.03
N THR A 79 -1.54 14.11 3.20
CA THR A 79 -1.75 15.28 4.07
C THR A 79 -0.43 15.68 4.72
N GLY A 80 -0.07 16.97 4.63
CA GLY A 80 1.21 17.48 5.10
C GLY A 80 2.15 17.89 3.98
N GLU A 81 3.19 18.65 4.34
CA GLU A 81 4.26 19.04 3.43
C GLU A 81 5.42 18.05 3.56
N VAL A 82 5.59 17.20 2.54
CA VAL A 82 6.59 16.13 2.52
C VAL A 82 7.55 16.39 1.36
N PRO A 83 8.63 17.16 1.60
CA PRO A 83 9.64 17.40 0.58
C PRO A 83 10.44 16.14 0.29
N SER A 84 11.07 16.08 -0.88
CA SER A 84 11.90 14.94 -1.30
C SER A 84 13.05 14.66 -0.32
N SER A 85 13.58 15.70 0.32
CA SER A 85 14.62 15.61 1.35
C SER A 85 14.15 14.90 2.63
N ALA A 86 12.87 15.03 3.00
CA ALA A 86 12.31 14.33 4.15
C ALA A 86 12.13 12.82 3.86
N LEU A 87 11.76 12.48 2.62
CA LEU A 87 11.72 11.08 2.16
C LEU A 87 13.14 10.49 2.12
N ALA A 88 14.09 11.22 1.53
CA ALA A 88 15.48 10.80 1.43
C ALA A 88 16.15 10.60 2.81
N GLY A 89 15.80 11.44 3.78
CA GLY A 89 16.27 11.31 5.17
C GLY A 89 15.79 10.03 5.86
N GLN A 90 14.65 9.47 5.45
CA GLN A 90 14.13 8.20 5.95
C GLN A 90 14.65 6.99 5.16
N GLY A 91 15.06 7.18 3.91
CA GLY A 91 15.55 6.12 3.03
C GLY A 91 14.43 5.26 2.44
N SER A 92 13.57 4.69 3.28
CA SER A 92 12.36 4.00 2.86
C SER A 92 11.34 3.98 3.99
N GLY A 93 10.06 3.82 3.69
CA GLY A 93 9.02 3.79 4.70
C GLY A 93 7.62 3.81 4.12
N TYR A 94 6.65 4.19 4.94
CA TYR A 94 5.25 4.30 4.55
C TYR A 94 4.71 5.71 4.79
N ALA A 95 3.95 6.22 3.83
CA ALA A 95 3.21 7.48 3.94
C ALA A 95 1.72 7.21 3.81
N LYS A 96 0.90 7.77 4.71
CA LYS A 96 -0.57 7.66 4.62
C LYS A 96 -1.10 8.59 3.54
N THR A 97 -1.95 8.06 2.68
CA THR A 97 -2.67 8.83 1.65
C THR A 97 -4.04 9.24 2.15
N ASN A 98 -4.77 9.99 1.33
CA ASN A 98 -6.17 10.31 1.60
C ASN A 98 -7.16 9.31 0.98
N ALA A 99 -6.68 8.23 0.33
CA ALA A 99 -7.56 7.16 -0.16
C ALA A 99 -7.99 6.25 0.98
N MET A 100 -9.24 5.78 0.90
CA MET A 100 -9.84 4.88 1.88
C MET A 100 -9.70 3.44 1.42
N GLY A 101 -9.18 2.60 2.30
CA GLY A 101 -9.10 1.16 2.15
C GLY A 101 -10.10 0.43 3.03
N ALA A 102 -9.84 -0.85 3.29
CA ALA A 102 -10.71 -1.68 4.11
C ALA A 102 -10.80 -1.19 5.57
N GLY A 103 -12.00 -1.30 6.15
CA GLY A 103 -12.25 -0.94 7.56
C GLY A 103 -12.15 0.55 7.85
N ASP A 104 -12.47 1.40 6.88
CA ASP A 104 -12.38 2.87 7.00
C ASP A 104 -10.98 3.38 7.39
N ASN A 105 -9.94 2.65 6.98
CA ASN A 105 -8.55 3.04 7.18
C ASN A 105 -7.97 3.69 5.93
N TYR A 106 -7.12 4.70 6.12
CA TYR A 106 -6.36 5.27 5.02
C TYR A 106 -5.34 4.28 4.44
N ILE A 107 -5.23 4.26 3.12
CA ILE A 107 -4.23 3.46 2.41
C ILE A 107 -2.84 4.09 2.64
N SER A 108 -1.86 3.23 2.90
CA SER A 108 -0.46 3.63 2.99
C SER A 108 0.23 3.44 1.64
N LEU A 109 1.20 4.29 1.29
CA LEU A 109 2.11 4.08 0.18
C LEU A 109 3.48 3.74 0.72
N TYR A 110 4.06 2.67 0.19
CA TYR A 110 5.48 2.42 0.42
C TYR A 110 6.29 3.39 -0.43
N PHE A 111 7.32 4.00 0.15
CA PHE A 111 8.31 4.76 -0.59
C PHE A 111 9.72 4.22 -0.35
N ASP A 112 10.57 4.34 -1.36
CA ASP A 112 11.98 3.96 -1.33
C ASP A 112 12.79 5.05 -2.07
N THR A 113 13.92 5.46 -1.49
CA THR A 113 14.77 6.52 -2.03
C THR A 113 16.17 6.03 -2.41
N SER A 114 16.39 4.71 -2.49
CA SER A 114 17.68 4.11 -2.84
C SER A 114 18.14 4.47 -4.25
N ASN A 115 17.18 4.70 -5.16
CA ASN A 115 17.41 4.98 -6.58
C ASN A 115 16.44 6.07 -7.07
N GLY A 116 16.50 7.24 -6.42
CA GLY A 116 15.47 8.28 -6.56
C GLY A 116 14.22 7.94 -5.75
N VAL A 117 13.31 8.91 -5.59
CA VAL A 117 12.07 8.70 -4.83
C VAL A 117 11.10 7.86 -5.66
N LYS A 118 10.79 6.67 -5.18
CA LYS A 118 9.82 5.74 -5.78
C LYS A 118 8.69 5.42 -4.82
N PHE A 119 7.51 5.18 -5.36
CA PHE A 119 6.31 4.81 -4.63
C PHE A 119 5.78 3.46 -5.12
N ASN A 120 5.43 2.58 -4.18
CA ASN A 120 4.98 1.20 -4.40
C ASN A 120 5.79 0.44 -5.46
N ASN A 121 7.10 0.73 -5.55
CA ASN A 121 8.03 0.20 -6.56
C ASN A 121 7.54 0.30 -8.03
N SER A 122 6.60 1.21 -8.32
CA SER A 122 5.94 1.32 -9.62
C SER A 122 6.02 2.73 -10.20
N ALA A 123 5.85 3.76 -9.37
CA ALA A 123 5.95 5.16 -9.78
C ALA A 123 7.24 5.79 -9.27
N SER A 124 7.92 6.55 -10.12
CA SER A 124 9.12 7.32 -9.77
C SER A 124 8.88 8.81 -9.95
N VAL A 125 9.43 9.63 -9.06
CA VAL A 125 9.50 11.07 -9.28
C VAL A 125 10.43 11.34 -10.46
N ILE A 126 9.97 12.09 -11.45
CA ILE A 126 10.75 12.39 -12.65
C ILE A 126 11.87 13.38 -12.37
N ASP A 127 12.89 13.38 -13.22
CA ASP A 127 13.98 14.37 -13.15
C ASP A 127 13.44 15.79 -13.24
N GLY A 128 13.74 16.62 -12.24
CA GLY A 128 13.23 17.99 -12.13
C GLY A 128 11.74 18.09 -11.74
N GLY A 129 11.07 16.98 -11.46
CA GLY A 129 9.68 16.92 -11.02
C GLY A 129 9.47 16.97 -9.51
N ALA A 130 10.55 16.91 -8.73
CA ALA A 130 10.48 16.96 -7.27
C ALA A 130 10.25 18.38 -6.74
N ASP A 131 9.61 18.49 -5.57
CA ASP A 131 9.54 19.72 -4.76
C ASP A 131 8.95 20.95 -5.48
N VAL A 132 8.01 20.75 -6.42
CA VAL A 132 7.32 21.86 -7.08
C VAL A 132 6.44 22.57 -6.07
N SER A 133 6.87 23.76 -5.66
CA SER A 133 6.19 24.53 -4.60
C SER A 133 4.84 25.08 -5.05
N ALA A 134 3.85 24.96 -4.18
CA ALA A 134 2.54 25.59 -4.30
C ALA A 134 2.19 26.36 -3.01
N SER A 135 1.23 27.28 -3.06
CA SER A 135 0.84 28.09 -1.90
C SER A 135 0.23 27.30 -0.75
N ASN A 136 -0.26 26.08 -1.03
CA ASN A 136 -0.90 25.19 -0.08
C ASN A 136 -0.24 23.79 -0.06
N GLY A 137 1.05 23.69 -0.42
CA GLY A 137 1.77 22.43 -0.36
C GLY A 137 2.88 22.24 -1.39
N ILE A 138 3.19 20.97 -1.68
CA ILE A 138 4.22 20.55 -2.63
C ILE A 138 3.61 19.59 -3.65
N VAL A 139 4.09 19.65 -4.89
CA VAL A 139 3.81 18.68 -5.95
C VAL A 139 5.08 17.93 -6.30
N HIS A 140 5.00 16.60 -6.37
CA HIS A 140 6.02 15.73 -6.95
C HIS A 140 5.47 15.13 -8.23
N VAL A 141 6.06 15.45 -9.38
CA VAL A 141 5.62 14.92 -10.68
C VAL A 141 6.17 13.50 -10.84
N ILE A 142 5.29 12.55 -11.18
CA ILE A 142 5.61 11.12 -11.28
C ILE A 142 5.32 10.52 -12.66
N ASP A 143 6.02 9.44 -12.99
CA ASP A 143 5.96 8.76 -14.29
C ASP A 143 4.84 7.70 -14.42
N ARG A 144 4.15 7.36 -13.33
CA ARG A 144 3.05 6.38 -13.31
C ARG A 144 1.89 6.84 -12.42
N VAL A 145 0.67 6.44 -12.77
CA VAL A 145 -0.48 6.51 -11.86
C VAL A 145 -0.37 5.36 -10.87
N ILE A 146 -0.43 5.68 -9.58
CA ILE A 146 -0.42 4.75 -8.46
C ILE A 146 -1.85 4.23 -8.23
N ALA A 147 -2.15 3.04 -8.74
CA ALA A 147 -3.40 2.34 -8.48
C ALA A 147 -3.59 2.02 -6.98
N LEU A 148 -4.83 1.71 -6.59
CA LEU A 148 -5.12 1.22 -5.24
C LEU A 148 -4.45 -0.15 -5.04
N PRO A 149 -3.48 -0.27 -4.12
CA PRO A 149 -2.73 -1.51 -3.94
C PRO A 149 -3.57 -2.57 -3.22
N SER A 150 -3.39 -3.83 -3.62
CA SER A 150 -3.77 -4.99 -2.83
C SER A 150 -2.72 -5.28 -1.74
N VAL A 151 -3.02 -6.24 -0.85
CA VAL A 151 -2.05 -6.70 0.15
C VAL A 151 -0.81 -7.30 -0.51
N VAL A 152 -0.99 -8.01 -1.63
CA VAL A 152 0.12 -8.58 -2.40
C VAL A 152 0.98 -7.48 -3.01
N ASP A 153 0.38 -6.42 -3.55
CA ASP A 153 1.12 -5.28 -4.11
C ASP A 153 2.00 -4.60 -3.05
N HIS A 154 1.50 -4.47 -1.82
CA HIS A 154 2.28 -3.96 -0.71
C HIS A 154 3.49 -4.85 -0.36
N ALA A 155 3.31 -6.16 -0.35
CA ALA A 155 4.41 -7.11 -0.10
C ALA A 155 5.44 -7.08 -1.24
N LEU A 156 5.00 -6.98 -2.50
CA LEU A 156 5.89 -6.87 -3.66
C LEU A 156 6.67 -5.56 -3.70
N ALA A 157 6.09 -4.47 -3.19
CA ALA A 157 6.75 -3.17 -3.18
C ALA A 157 7.93 -3.09 -2.20
N ASN A 158 7.87 -3.82 -1.08
CA ASN A 158 8.87 -3.75 -0.01
C ASN A 158 9.76 -5.00 0.00
N SER A 159 11.04 -4.82 -0.32
CA SER A 159 12.02 -5.91 -0.41
C SER A 159 12.20 -6.72 0.88
N ASN A 160 11.81 -6.18 2.04
CA ASN A 160 11.80 -6.92 3.31
C ASN A 160 10.79 -8.07 3.35
N PHE A 161 9.89 -8.16 2.37
CA PHE A 161 8.91 -9.23 2.22
C PHE A 161 9.18 -10.15 1.01
N SER A 162 10.39 -10.11 0.44
CA SER A 162 10.74 -10.96 -0.71
C SER A 162 10.53 -12.47 -0.48
N ASN A 163 10.78 -12.97 0.74
CA ASN A 163 10.51 -14.36 1.08
C ASN A 163 9.01 -14.65 1.19
N LEU A 164 8.21 -13.67 1.65
CA LEU A 164 6.75 -13.80 1.72
C LEU A 164 6.15 -13.91 0.32
N THR A 165 6.57 -13.05 -0.62
CA THR A 165 6.05 -13.07 -1.99
C THR A 165 6.46 -14.34 -2.72
N ALA A 166 7.70 -14.82 -2.52
CA ALA A 166 8.14 -16.12 -3.03
C ALA A 166 7.31 -17.28 -2.43
N ALA A 167 7.06 -17.26 -1.12
CA ALA A 167 6.27 -18.29 -0.45
C ALA A 167 4.81 -18.30 -0.93
N LEU A 168 4.18 -17.14 -1.10
CA LEU A 168 2.81 -17.02 -1.65
C LEU A 168 2.70 -17.62 -3.05
N GLY A 169 3.72 -17.45 -3.90
CA GLY A 169 3.74 -18.02 -5.25
C GLY A 169 4.04 -19.52 -5.30
N ALA A 170 4.72 -20.06 -4.27
CA ALA A 170 5.07 -21.48 -4.18
C ALA A 170 3.99 -22.33 -3.49
N ALA A 171 3.17 -21.73 -2.63
CA ALA A 171 2.15 -22.42 -1.87
C ALA A 171 0.96 -22.91 -2.74
N ASP A 172 0.34 -24.01 -2.31
CA ASP A 172 -0.87 -24.52 -2.94
C ASP A 172 -2.05 -23.55 -2.77
N GLY A 173 -3.02 -23.60 -3.70
CA GLY A 173 -4.32 -22.94 -3.54
C GLY A 173 -4.45 -21.50 -4.04
N ASP A 174 -3.51 -21.01 -4.85
CA ASP A 174 -3.53 -19.65 -5.45
C ASP A 174 -3.75 -18.54 -4.42
N LEU A 175 -2.88 -18.51 -3.40
CA LEU A 175 -2.95 -17.50 -2.33
C LEU A 175 -2.72 -16.08 -2.86
N VAL A 176 -1.95 -15.92 -3.94
CA VAL A 176 -1.78 -14.63 -4.60
C VAL A 176 -3.12 -14.11 -5.13
N GLY A 177 -3.83 -14.93 -5.92
CA GLY A 177 -5.15 -14.57 -6.42
C GLY A 177 -6.13 -14.22 -5.29
N ILE A 178 -6.15 -15.04 -4.23
CA ILE A 178 -7.02 -14.85 -3.07
C ILE A 178 -6.71 -13.52 -2.34
N LEU A 179 -5.44 -13.26 -2.01
CA LEU A 179 -5.04 -12.07 -1.25
C LEU A 179 -5.01 -10.79 -2.09
N SER A 180 -5.08 -10.91 -3.42
CA SER A 180 -5.31 -9.78 -4.32
C SER A 180 -6.79 -9.42 -4.48
N THR A 181 -7.73 -10.23 -3.98
CA THR A 181 -9.15 -9.88 -4.00
C THR A 181 -9.48 -8.77 -2.99
N ALA A 182 -10.60 -8.08 -3.22
CA ALA A 182 -11.14 -7.13 -2.26
C ALA A 182 -11.49 -7.88 -0.95
N GLY A 183 -10.82 -7.51 0.14
CA GLY A 183 -11.00 -8.13 1.44
C GLY A 183 -12.36 -7.84 2.12
N PRO A 184 -12.41 -7.77 3.45
CA PRO A 184 -11.30 -7.38 4.32
C PRO A 184 -10.47 -8.55 4.86
N PHE A 185 -9.15 -8.45 4.73
CA PHE A 185 -8.16 -9.34 5.34
C PHE A 185 -7.13 -8.52 6.11
N THR A 186 -6.62 -9.09 7.19
CA THR A 186 -5.42 -8.62 7.89
C THR A 186 -4.35 -9.69 7.74
N VAL A 187 -3.26 -9.36 7.05
CA VAL A 187 -2.13 -10.28 6.87
C VAL A 187 -1.04 -9.92 7.86
N LEU A 188 -0.73 -10.85 8.76
CA LEU A 188 0.39 -10.80 9.68
C LEU A 188 1.67 -11.11 8.90
N ALA A 189 2.20 -10.14 8.14
CA ALA A 189 3.28 -10.38 7.18
C ALA A 189 4.63 -10.65 7.87
N PRO A 190 5.19 -11.88 7.79
CA PRO A 190 6.53 -12.14 8.31
C PRO A 190 7.61 -11.52 7.41
N GLY A 191 8.56 -10.82 8.02
CA GLY A 191 9.73 -10.30 7.33
C GLY A 191 10.73 -11.39 6.93
N ASN A 192 11.66 -11.05 6.04
CA ASN A 192 12.68 -12.00 5.53
C ASN A 192 13.45 -12.73 6.64
N MET A 193 13.74 -12.06 7.77
CA MET A 193 14.44 -12.65 8.92
C MET A 193 13.64 -13.79 9.57
N ALA A 194 12.33 -13.60 9.75
CA ALA A 194 11.45 -14.62 10.34
C ALA A 194 11.36 -15.87 9.46
N PHE A 195 11.40 -15.72 8.13
CA PHE A 195 11.52 -16.87 7.22
C PHE A 195 12.85 -17.60 7.38
N GLY A 196 13.96 -16.89 7.58
CA GLY A 196 15.26 -17.50 7.85
C GLY A 196 15.25 -18.38 9.10
N GLU A 197 14.62 -17.88 10.18
CA GLU A 197 14.43 -18.63 11.42
C GLU A 197 13.52 -19.86 11.21
N PHE A 198 12.39 -19.68 10.53
CA PHE A 198 11.47 -20.78 10.21
C PHE A 198 12.17 -21.92 9.45
N LEU A 199 12.98 -21.60 8.43
CA LEU A 199 13.72 -22.60 7.67
C LEU A 199 14.74 -23.33 8.54
N SER A 200 15.50 -22.59 9.36
CA SER A 200 16.50 -23.15 10.27
C SER A 200 15.87 -24.09 11.31
N ASP A 201 14.79 -23.65 11.95
CA ASP A 201 14.08 -24.40 13.02
C ASP A 201 13.48 -25.72 12.51
N ASN A 202 13.16 -25.79 11.21
CA ASN A 202 12.58 -26.97 10.58
C ASN A 202 13.58 -27.75 9.71
N ASN A 203 14.87 -27.41 9.77
CA ASN A 203 15.93 -28.06 8.99
C ASN A 203 15.72 -28.02 7.46
N PHE A 204 15.05 -26.98 6.95
CA PHE A 204 14.93 -26.73 5.53
C PHE A 204 16.13 -25.91 5.02
N GLY A 205 16.68 -26.28 3.86
CA GLY A 205 17.78 -25.53 3.24
C GLY A 205 17.32 -24.29 2.51
N SER A 206 16.08 -24.30 2.01
CA SER A 206 15.43 -23.21 1.28
C SER A 206 13.91 -23.32 1.33
N LEU A 207 13.21 -22.27 0.89
CA LEU A 207 11.75 -22.31 0.72
C LEU A 207 11.27 -23.46 -0.20
N GLY A 208 12.10 -23.88 -1.17
CA GLY A 208 11.78 -24.99 -2.06
C GLY A 208 11.77 -26.36 -1.40
N ASP A 209 12.34 -26.48 -0.20
CA ASP A 209 12.33 -27.73 0.58
C ASP A 209 11.08 -27.87 1.45
N VAL A 210 10.29 -26.80 1.57
CA VAL A 210 9.05 -26.78 2.35
C VAL A 210 7.92 -27.40 1.51
N PRO A 211 7.20 -28.42 2.03
CA PRO A 211 6.02 -28.95 1.34
C PRO A 211 4.99 -27.84 1.06
N THR A 212 4.49 -27.75 -0.16
CA THR A 212 3.68 -26.61 -0.63
C THR A 212 2.29 -26.55 0.01
N ASP A 213 1.74 -27.70 0.42
CA ASP A 213 0.51 -27.85 1.19
C ASP A 213 0.68 -27.37 2.64
N ALA A 214 1.78 -27.73 3.28
CA ALA A 214 2.15 -27.24 4.60
C ALA A 214 2.44 -25.73 4.56
N LEU A 215 3.14 -25.26 3.53
CA LEU A 215 3.41 -23.83 3.32
C LEU A 215 2.11 -23.03 3.17
N ALA A 216 1.13 -23.54 2.41
CA ALA A 216 -0.18 -22.91 2.28
C ALA A 216 -0.88 -22.77 3.63
N SER A 217 -0.87 -23.85 4.43
CA SER A 217 -1.48 -23.85 5.77
C SER A 217 -0.78 -22.86 6.73
N VAL A 218 0.56 -22.79 6.68
CA VAL A 218 1.34 -21.81 7.46
C VAL A 218 0.99 -20.38 7.04
N LEU A 219 0.91 -20.09 5.73
CA LEU A 219 0.59 -18.75 5.23
C LEU A 219 -0.86 -18.36 5.57
N LEU A 220 -1.82 -19.28 5.44
CA LEU A 220 -3.21 -19.04 5.85
C LEU A 220 -3.34 -18.77 7.35
N ASN A 221 -2.43 -19.31 8.17
CA ASN A 221 -2.38 -19.01 9.60
C ASN A 221 -1.88 -17.58 9.90
N HIS A 222 -1.33 -16.88 8.91
CA HIS A 222 -1.00 -15.45 9.00
C HIS A 222 -2.11 -14.55 8.46
N VAL A 223 -3.23 -15.11 7.98
CA VAL A 223 -4.35 -14.34 7.43
C VAL A 223 -5.51 -14.35 8.42
N VAL A 224 -5.85 -13.19 8.95
CA VAL A 224 -7.01 -12.98 9.82
C VAL A 224 -8.13 -12.32 9.02
N SER A 225 -9.36 -12.78 9.23
CA SER A 225 -10.53 -12.19 8.58
C SER A 225 -10.86 -10.82 9.19
N GLY A 226 -11.21 -9.84 8.35
CA GLY A 226 -11.49 -8.48 8.79
C GLY A 226 -10.27 -7.55 8.64
N ALA A 227 -10.53 -6.26 8.70
CA ALA A 227 -9.50 -5.22 8.74
C ALA A 227 -9.32 -4.81 10.19
N ILE A 228 -8.21 -5.24 10.79
CA ILE A 228 -7.93 -5.06 12.21
C ILE A 228 -6.60 -4.32 12.33
N SER A 229 -6.65 -3.09 12.86
CA SER A 229 -5.45 -2.31 13.13
C SER A 229 -4.81 -2.71 14.45
N SER A 230 -3.53 -2.37 14.65
CA SER A 230 -2.88 -2.53 15.95
C SER A 230 -3.59 -1.73 17.05
N THR A 231 -4.18 -0.57 16.71
CA THR A 231 -5.00 0.23 17.62
C THR A 231 -6.27 -0.51 18.02
N ASP A 232 -6.93 -1.20 17.09
CA ASP A 232 -8.11 -2.01 17.41
C ASP A 232 -7.76 -3.14 18.37
N LEU A 233 -6.65 -3.86 18.12
CA LEU A 233 -6.17 -4.92 19.01
C LEU A 233 -5.89 -4.39 20.42
N VAL A 234 -5.17 -3.26 20.53
CA VAL A 234 -4.87 -2.64 21.82
C VAL A 234 -6.15 -2.22 22.56
N ASN A 235 -7.15 -1.69 21.85
CA ASN A 235 -8.43 -1.30 22.44
C ASN A 235 -9.26 -2.50 22.91
N LEU A 236 -9.17 -3.63 22.21
CA LEU A 236 -9.85 -4.87 22.60
C LEU A 236 -9.20 -5.54 23.82
N GLY A 237 -7.90 -5.31 24.03
CA GLY A 237 -7.10 -6.01 25.03
C GLY A 237 -6.73 -7.43 24.59
N SER A 238 -5.70 -7.99 25.24
CA SER A 238 -5.14 -9.31 24.93
C SER A 238 -6.21 -10.40 24.80
N GLY A 239 -6.10 -11.24 23.78
CA GLY A 239 -7.15 -12.19 23.42
C GLY A 239 -6.77 -13.15 22.31
N TYR A 240 -7.78 -13.76 21.67
CA TYR A 240 -7.61 -14.70 20.56
C TYR A 240 -8.36 -14.20 19.34
N THR A 241 -7.81 -14.46 18.16
CA THR A 241 -8.51 -14.28 16.88
C THR A 241 -8.35 -15.51 16.00
N ASN A 242 -9.33 -15.77 15.14
CA ASN A 242 -9.28 -16.89 14.21
C ASN A 242 -8.50 -16.50 12.95
N THR A 243 -7.68 -17.42 12.48
CA THR A 243 -6.93 -17.30 11.23
C THR A 243 -7.69 -18.03 10.12
N SER A 244 -7.20 -17.92 8.89
CA SER A 244 -7.82 -18.56 7.72
C SER A 244 -7.43 -20.02 7.58
N ALA A 245 -6.44 -20.50 8.33
CA ALA A 245 -6.02 -21.89 8.36
C ALA A 245 -7.04 -22.78 9.06
N ASP A 246 -7.21 -24.01 8.56
CA ASP A 246 -8.03 -25.05 9.16
C ASP A 246 -7.17 -25.98 10.02
N ALA A 247 -7.67 -26.31 11.21
CA ALA A 247 -7.14 -27.39 12.04
C ALA A 247 -7.61 -28.75 11.52
N PHE A 248 -7.00 -29.83 12.05
CA PHE A 248 -7.31 -31.21 11.63
C PHE A 248 -8.77 -31.64 11.85
N ASP A 249 -9.49 -30.96 12.75
CA ASP A 249 -10.90 -31.19 13.04
C ASP A 249 -11.85 -30.35 12.16
N GLY A 250 -11.30 -29.55 11.23
CA GLY A 250 -12.05 -28.68 10.33
C GLY A 250 -12.49 -27.36 10.95
N HIS A 251 -12.08 -27.05 12.19
CA HIS A 251 -12.26 -25.73 12.78
C HIS A 251 -11.13 -24.77 12.38
N LYS A 252 -11.40 -23.46 12.37
CA LYS A 252 -10.35 -22.47 12.13
C LYS A 252 -9.34 -22.46 13.27
N MET A 253 -8.08 -22.33 12.91
CA MET A 253 -7.00 -22.13 13.88
C MET A 253 -7.17 -20.76 14.56
N SER A 254 -6.73 -20.67 15.82
CA SER A 254 -6.73 -19.42 16.58
C SER A 254 -5.32 -18.99 16.94
N ILE A 255 -5.06 -17.69 16.89
CA ILE A 255 -3.81 -17.09 17.34
C ILE A 255 -4.06 -16.20 18.55
N TYR A 256 -3.21 -16.31 19.57
CA TYR A 256 -3.23 -15.43 20.73
C TYR A 256 -2.50 -14.13 20.40
N TYR A 257 -3.03 -13.00 20.83
CA TYR A 257 -2.36 -11.71 20.79
C TYR A 257 -2.31 -11.06 22.18
N ASN A 258 -1.15 -10.51 22.53
CA ASN A 258 -0.91 -9.73 23.73
C ASN A 258 -0.73 -8.26 23.34
N THR A 259 -1.31 -7.35 24.12
CA THR A 259 -1.27 -5.89 23.91
C THR A 259 -0.57 -5.11 25.03
N ASP A 260 -0.01 -5.80 26.03
CA ASP A 260 0.57 -5.17 27.22
C ASP A 260 1.78 -4.27 26.90
N ASN A 261 2.58 -4.64 25.90
CA ASN A 261 3.80 -3.93 25.49
C ASN A 261 3.92 -3.85 23.95
N GLY A 262 2.86 -3.34 23.31
CA GLY A 262 2.69 -3.43 21.85
C GLY A 262 1.96 -4.71 21.46
N VAL A 263 1.76 -4.92 20.16
CA VAL A 263 1.03 -6.10 19.66
C VAL A 263 2.01 -7.25 19.42
N GLU A 264 1.85 -8.32 20.18
CA GLU A 264 2.65 -9.54 20.09
C GLU A 264 1.73 -10.74 19.85
N PHE A 265 2.09 -11.62 18.92
CA PHE A 265 1.37 -12.85 18.62
C PHE A 265 2.12 -14.06 19.18
N ASN A 266 1.37 -14.93 19.89
CA ASN A 266 1.85 -16.18 20.50
C ASN A 266 3.11 -16.05 21.38
N GLY A 267 3.40 -14.87 21.93
CA GLY A 267 4.60 -14.66 22.76
C GLY A 267 5.93 -14.79 21.99
N LYS A 268 5.89 -14.66 20.65
CA LYS A 268 7.05 -14.85 19.77
C LYS A 268 7.23 -13.73 18.75
N SER A 269 6.14 -13.29 18.13
CA SER A 269 6.19 -12.40 16.97
C SER A 269 5.64 -11.03 17.34
N MET A 270 6.41 -9.97 17.15
CA MET A 270 5.99 -8.60 17.46
C MET A 270 5.65 -7.83 16.19
N VAL A 271 4.57 -7.05 16.21
CA VAL A 271 4.27 -6.08 15.16
C VAL A 271 5.24 -4.91 15.27
N THR A 272 6.06 -4.72 14.25
CA THR A 272 6.99 -3.59 14.15
C THR A 272 6.34 -2.42 13.41
N THR A 273 6.54 -1.21 13.92
CA THR A 273 6.09 0.05 13.29
C THR A 273 7.16 0.66 12.40
#